data_AF-A0A200QRI6-F1
#
_entry.id   AF-A0A200QRI6-F1
#
_cell.length_a   1.000
_cell.length_b   1.000
_cell.length_c   1.000
_cell.angle_alpha   90.00
_cell.angle_beta   90.00
_cell.angle_gamma   90.00
#
_symmetry.space_group_name_H-M   'P 1'
#
loop_
_entity.id
_entity.type
_entity.pdbx_description
1 polymer ?
#
loop_
_entity_poly.entity_id
_entity_poly.type
_entity_poly.pdbx_seq_one_letter_code
_entity_poly.pdbx_strand_id
1 'polypeptide(L)'
;MEGLLPLTVHFTNKLDHFSQSFFGIYGPNVPRLRQDFWQELIDLYGHANNTWVLWGDFNVIRCCNEKRGGSRLTKSMRDFSNLVSTLNLVDLPLNGDKYTWSNGQAHPTMYRLDRFLISTAFENKYPQSL
;
A
#
# COMPACT_ATOMS: atom_id res chain seq x y z
N MET A 1 6.31 18.72 11.26
CA MET A 1 5.70 17.51 10.67
C MET A 1 4.38 17.96 10.09
N GLU A 2 4.32 18.14 8.78
CA GLU A 2 3.03 18.15 8.08
C GLU A 2 2.55 16.69 8.14
N GLY A 3 1.52 16.43 8.94
CA GLY A 3 0.96 15.09 9.06
C GLY A 3 0.42 14.60 7.72
N LEU A 4 0.39 13.28 7.56
CA LEU A 4 -0.32 12.62 6.49
C LEU A 4 -1.75 13.18 6.43
N LEU A 5 -2.09 13.87 5.33
CA LEU A 5 -3.48 14.15 4.96
C LEU A 5 -3.86 13.20 3.83
N PRO A 6 -4.09 11.90 4.12
CA PRO A 6 -4.52 10.97 3.11
C PRO A 6 -5.90 11.40 2.59
N LEU A 7 -6.08 11.35 1.27
CA LEU A 7 -7.39 11.54 0.69
C LEU A 7 -8.30 10.43 1.21
N THR A 8 -9.26 10.77 2.06
CA THR A 8 -10.16 9.79 2.66
C THR A 8 -11.49 9.78 1.93
N VAL A 9 -11.93 8.60 1.50
CA VAL A 9 -13.23 8.38 0.86
C VAL A 9 -13.99 7.30 1.62
N HIS A 10 -15.24 7.58 1.98
CA HIS A 10 -16.11 6.61 2.62
C HIS A 10 -17.12 6.08 1.61
N PHE A 11 -17.22 4.77 1.53
CA PHE A 11 -18.21 4.09 0.71
C PHE A 11 -19.19 3.36 1.60
N THR A 12 -20.47 3.47 1.28
CA THR A 12 -21.53 2.67 1.90
C THR A 12 -22.29 1.94 0.81
N ASN A 13 -22.32 0.61 0.90
CA ASN A 13 -23.14 -0.20 0.02
C ASN A 13 -24.62 0.04 0.37
N LYS A 14 -25.42 0.38 -0.65
CA LYS A 14 -26.84 0.71 -0.46
C LYS A 14 -27.73 -0.49 -0.15
N LEU A 15 -27.30 -1.71 -0.50
CA LEU A 15 -28.09 -2.92 -0.35
C LEU A 15 -27.99 -3.51 1.05
N ASP A 16 -26.79 -3.51 1.65
CA ASP A 16 -26.54 -4.10 2.97
C ASP A 16 -26.09 -3.08 4.03
N HIS A 17 -26.05 -1.79 3.68
CA HIS A 17 -25.63 -0.67 4.52
C HIS A 17 -24.20 -0.79 5.07
N PHE A 18 -23.39 -1.67 4.50
CA PHE A 18 -22.02 -1.87 4.93
C PHE A 18 -21.15 -0.68 4.53
N SER A 19 -20.35 -0.18 5.47
CA SER A 19 -19.48 0.98 5.25
C SER A 19 -18.00 0.61 5.32
N GLN A 20 -17.21 1.23 4.44
CA GLN A 20 -15.77 1.00 4.31
C GLN A 20 -15.05 2.31 3.95
N SER A 21 -13.81 2.43 4.40
CA SER A 21 -12.99 3.64 4.21
C SER A 21 -11.81 3.36 3.30
N PHE A 22 -11.55 4.26 2.36
CA PHE A 22 -10.42 4.19 1.44
C PHE A 22 -9.52 5.38 1.73
N PHE A 23 -8.24 5.12 1.95
CA PHE A 23 -7.23 6.12 2.25
C PHE A 23 -6.24 6.18 1.10
N GLY A 24 -6.26 7.27 0.37
CA GLY A 24 -5.33 7.56 -0.72
C GLY A 24 -3.97 7.96 -0.15
N ILE A 25 -2.94 7.20 -0.51
CA ILE A 25 -1.57 7.34 -0.03
C ILE A 25 -0.68 7.85 -1.16
N TYR A 26 0.15 8.84 -0.84
CA TYR A 26 1.33 9.22 -1.62
C TYR A 26 2.56 9.18 -0.69
N GLY A 27 3.29 8.07 -0.76
CA GLY A 27 4.42 7.79 0.10
C GLY A 27 5.66 8.61 -0.27
N PRO A 28 6.54 8.93 0.70
CA PRO A 28 7.71 9.75 0.45
C PRO A 28 8.75 9.04 -0.45
N ASN A 29 9.16 9.74 -1.51
CA ASN A 29 10.25 9.31 -2.38
C ASN A 29 11.63 9.39 -1.69
N VAL A 30 11.78 10.22 -0.66
CA VAL A 30 13.02 10.37 0.13
C VAL A 30 13.08 9.31 1.25
N PRO A 31 14.07 8.39 1.24
CA PRO A 31 14.11 7.29 2.20
C PRO A 31 14.11 7.68 3.68
N ARG A 32 14.72 8.81 4.04
CA ARG A 32 14.82 9.27 5.43
C ARG A 32 13.46 9.67 6.04
N LEU A 33 12.49 10.05 5.20
CA LEU A 33 11.16 10.48 5.64
C LEU A 33 10.21 9.29 5.84
N ARG A 34 10.59 8.09 5.36
CA ARG A 34 9.73 6.91 5.37
C ARG A 34 9.47 6.37 6.77
N GLN A 35 10.45 6.46 7.67
CA GLN A 35 10.30 5.89 9.01
C GLN A 35 9.17 6.59 9.79
N ASP A 36 9.19 7.92 9.81
CA ASP A 36 8.15 8.72 10.48
C ASP A 36 6.79 8.50 9.81
N PHE A 37 6.77 8.43 8.48
CA PHE A 37 5.57 8.16 7.69
C PHE A 37 4.96 6.78 7.99
N TRP A 38 5.77 5.73 8.09
CA TRP A 38 5.30 4.39 8.44
C TRP A 38 4.77 4.34 9.88
N GLN A 39 5.43 5.02 10.81
CA GLN A 39 4.96 5.10 12.19
C GLN A 39 3.60 5.80 12.28
N GLU A 40 3.41 6.89 11.55
CA GLU A 40 2.14 7.61 11.50
C GLU A 40 1.00 6.73 10.95
N LEU A 41 1.25 5.93 9.90
CA LEU A 41 0.26 4.96 9.41
C LEU A 41 -0.07 3.88 10.45
N ILE A 42 0.93 3.42 11.23
CA ILE A 42 0.70 2.46 12.32
C ILE A 42 -0.17 3.09 13.40
N ASP A 43 0.14 4.32 13.81
CA ASP A 43 -0.58 5.02 14.87
C ASP A 43 -2.04 5.31 14.48
N LEU A 44 -2.27 5.67 13.21
CA LEU A 44 -3.61 5.97 12.69
C LEU A 44 -4.48 4.73 12.48
N TYR A 45 -3.89 3.63 11.98
CA TYR A 45 -4.66 2.48 11.49
C TYR A 45 -4.47 1.18 12.29
N GLY A 46 -3.49 1.12 13.19
CA GLY A 46 -3.13 -0.08 13.95
C GLY A 46 -4.18 -0.54 14.97
N HIS A 47 -5.17 0.30 15.28
CA HIS A 47 -6.21 0.01 16.28
C HIS A 47 -7.60 -0.19 15.69
N ALA A 48 -7.75 -0.16 14.36
CA ALA A 48 -9.06 -0.18 13.72
C ALA A 48 -9.51 -1.60 13.37
N ASN A 49 -10.55 -2.12 14.06
CA ASN A 49 -11.36 -3.27 13.61
C ASN A 49 -12.27 -2.93 12.41
N ASN A 50 -11.94 -1.89 11.66
CA ASN A 50 -12.76 -1.37 10.57
C ASN A 50 -12.39 -2.07 9.26
N THR A 51 -13.30 -1.98 8.29
CA THR A 51 -13.04 -2.38 6.91
C THR A 51 -12.46 -1.21 6.15
N TRP A 52 -11.20 -1.31 5.74
CA TRP A 52 -10.50 -0.22 5.09
C TRP A 52 -9.44 -0.69 4.08
N VAL A 53 -9.07 0.25 3.22
CA VAL A 53 -8.11 0.05 2.13
C VAL A 53 -7.14 1.23 2.10
N LEU A 54 -5.83 0.95 2.10
CA LEU A 54 -4.83 1.92 1.64
C LEU A 54 -4.63 1.71 0.14
N TRP A 55 -4.65 2.79 -0.63
CA TRP A 55 -4.41 2.72 -2.06
C TRP A 55 -3.56 3.87 -2.56
N GLY A 56 -2.78 3.64 -3.60
CA GLY A 56 -1.96 4.66 -4.25
C GLY A 56 -0.47 4.29 -4.32
N ASP A 57 0.36 5.31 -4.51
CA ASP A 57 1.81 5.19 -4.73
C ASP A 57 2.56 5.21 -3.39
N PHE A 58 3.19 4.10 -3.01
CA PHE A 58 3.98 4.01 -1.78
C PHE A 58 5.44 4.43 -1.96
N ASN A 59 5.88 4.68 -3.21
CA ASN A 59 7.27 4.96 -3.59
C ASN A 59 8.29 3.90 -3.11
N VAL A 60 7.82 2.71 -2.76
CA VAL A 60 8.61 1.59 -2.23
C VAL A 60 8.10 0.26 -2.76
N ILE A 61 9.03 -0.60 -3.17
CA ILE A 61 8.76 -2.01 -3.43
C ILE A 61 8.96 -2.84 -2.15
N ARG A 62 8.24 -3.95 -2.00
CA ARG A 62 8.34 -4.88 -0.87
C ARG A 62 9.49 -5.88 -1.02
N CYS A 63 9.80 -6.27 -2.25
CA CYS A 63 10.88 -7.22 -2.52
C CYS A 63 11.62 -6.91 -3.83
N CYS A 64 12.76 -7.56 -4.04
CA CYS A 64 13.58 -7.32 -5.23
C CYS A 64 12.89 -7.68 -6.56
N ASN A 65 11.99 -8.68 -6.56
CA ASN A 65 11.28 -9.15 -7.76
C ASN A 65 10.29 -8.10 -8.32
N GLU A 66 9.90 -7.13 -7.51
CA GLU A 66 9.03 -6.03 -7.90
C GLU A 66 9.78 -4.89 -8.61
N LYS A 67 11.09 -5.06 -8.82
CA LYS A 67 11.91 -4.25 -9.73
C LYS A 67 12.37 -5.12 -10.89
N ARG A 68 12.29 -4.60 -12.12
CA ARG A 68 12.90 -5.27 -13.27
C ARG A 68 14.40 -5.47 -13.05
N GLY A 69 14.84 -6.73 -12.99
CA GLY A 69 16.24 -7.11 -12.73
C GLY A 69 16.70 -6.86 -11.29
N GLY A 70 15.79 -6.68 -10.33
CA GLY A 70 16.16 -6.50 -8.93
C GLY A 70 16.73 -7.77 -8.31
N SER A 71 17.83 -7.66 -7.57
CA SER A 71 18.52 -8.80 -6.95
C SER A 71 18.83 -8.63 -5.46
N ARG A 72 18.75 -7.40 -4.93
CA ARG A 72 19.16 -7.07 -3.56
C ARG A 72 18.01 -6.51 -2.74
N LEU A 73 17.79 -7.08 -1.56
CA LEU A 73 16.86 -6.57 -0.55
C LEU A 73 17.44 -5.33 0.15
N THR A 74 16.68 -4.24 0.20
CA THR A 74 17.09 -2.99 0.89
C THR A 74 16.41 -2.84 2.24
N LYS A 75 16.88 -1.90 3.06
CA LYS A 75 16.21 -1.55 4.33
C LYS A 75 14.78 -1.09 4.09
N SER A 76 14.54 -0.17 3.15
CA SER A 76 13.18 0.32 2.85
C SER A 76 12.21 -0.79 2.43
N MET A 77 12.68 -1.81 1.71
CA MET A 77 11.85 -2.98 1.35
C MET A 77 11.41 -3.76 2.58
N ARG A 78 12.33 -3.98 3.53
CA ARG A 78 12.04 -4.66 4.80
C ARG A 78 11.11 -3.83 5.66
N ASP A 79 11.40 -2.55 5.84
CA ASP A 79 10.58 -1.66 6.68
C ASP A 79 9.15 -1.57 6.14
N PHE A 80 8.97 -1.47 4.82
CA PHE A 80 7.64 -1.46 4.22
C PHE A 80 6.94 -2.82 4.32
N SER A 81 7.66 -3.94 4.15
CA SER A 81 7.07 -5.26 4.37
C SER A 81 6.68 -5.48 5.83
N ASN A 82 7.44 -4.94 6.77
CA ASN A 82 7.13 -4.96 8.19
C ASN A 82 5.88 -4.12 8.48
N LEU A 83 5.74 -2.93 7.90
CA LEU A 83 4.52 -2.13 8.03
C LEU A 83 3.28 -2.92 7.59
N VAL A 84 3.33 -3.53 6.40
CA VAL A 84 2.23 -4.35 5.86
C VAL A 84 1.88 -5.48 6.84
N SER A 85 2.90 -6.13 7.41
CA SER A 85 2.70 -7.20 8.41
C SER A 85 2.15 -6.66 9.74
N THR A 86 2.66 -5.55 10.26
CA THR A 86 2.25 -4.94 11.53
C THR A 86 0.79 -4.53 11.50
N LEU A 87 0.32 -4.02 10.36
CA LEU A 87 -1.08 -3.64 10.14
C LEU A 87 -1.97 -4.81 9.69
N ASN A 88 -1.43 -6.04 9.59
CA ASN A 88 -2.12 -7.23 9.08
C ASN A 88 -2.82 -6.99 7.73
N LEU A 89 -2.14 -6.27 6.83
CA LEU A 89 -2.69 -5.91 5.52
C LEU A 89 -2.44 -7.01 4.49
N VAL A 90 -3.46 -7.25 3.66
CA VAL A 90 -3.36 -8.10 2.47
C VAL A 90 -3.02 -7.23 1.28
N ASP A 91 -1.93 -7.58 0.60
CA ASP A 91 -1.44 -6.89 -0.60
C ASP A 91 -2.06 -7.54 -1.84
N LEU A 92 -3.05 -6.86 -2.42
CA LEU A 92 -3.79 -7.41 -3.56
C LEU A 92 -2.86 -7.59 -4.78
N PRO A 93 -2.95 -8.72 -5.49
CA PRO A 93 -2.12 -8.95 -6.66
C PRO A 93 -2.46 -7.96 -7.78
N LEU A 94 -1.48 -7.63 -8.62
CA LEU A 94 -1.77 -6.95 -9.88
C LEU A 94 -2.36 -7.95 -10.86
N ASN A 95 -3.46 -7.57 -11.50
CA ASN A 95 -3.97 -8.29 -12.66
C ASN A 95 -3.37 -7.68 -13.93
N GLY A 96 -2.67 -8.50 -14.72
CA GLY A 96 -1.95 -8.04 -15.92
C GLY A 96 -0.47 -7.71 -15.66
N ASP A 97 -0.09 -6.45 -15.88
CA ASP A 97 1.31 -6.03 -15.83
C ASP A 97 1.91 -6.11 -14.41
N LYS A 98 3.18 -6.50 -14.33
CA LYS A 98 3.90 -6.66 -13.06
C LYS A 98 4.41 -5.35 -12.44
N TYR A 99 4.41 -4.26 -13.22
CA TYR A 99 5.01 -2.99 -12.85
C TYR A 99 3.98 -1.88 -13.06
N THR A 100 3.99 -0.89 -12.18
CA THR A 100 3.07 0.25 -12.21
C THR A 100 3.77 1.56 -12.59
N TRP A 101 5.11 1.56 -12.53
CA TRP A 101 5.94 2.71 -12.89
C TRP A 101 7.11 2.32 -13.77
N SER A 102 7.46 3.21 -14.71
CA SER A 102 8.62 3.10 -15.60
C SER A 102 9.28 4.47 -15.75
N ASN A 103 10.60 4.49 -15.90
CA ASN A 103 11.33 5.73 -16.21
C ASN A 103 11.22 6.16 -17.70
N GLY A 104 10.49 5.41 -18.53
CA GLY A 104 10.22 5.76 -19.93
C GLY A 104 11.41 5.68 -20.89
N GLN A 105 12.52 5.09 -20.47
CA GLN A 105 13.73 4.97 -21.30
C GLN A 105 13.68 3.72 -22.21
N ALA A 106 14.55 3.68 -23.24
CA ALA A 106 14.64 2.54 -24.17
C ALA A 106 14.94 1.20 -23.47
N HIS A 107 15.75 1.23 -22.41
CA HIS A 107 15.95 0.11 -21.49
C HIS A 107 15.36 0.48 -20.13
N PRO A 108 14.03 0.35 -19.96
CA PRO A 108 13.35 0.99 -18.85
C PRO A 108 13.65 0.27 -17.54
N THR A 109 13.89 1.09 -16.50
CA THR A 109 13.77 0.62 -15.12
C THR A 109 12.30 0.65 -14.76
N MET A 110 11.79 -0.48 -14.27
CA MET A 110 10.37 -0.62 -13.92
C MET A 110 10.20 -1.12 -12.50
N TYR A 111 9.17 -0.62 -11.82
CA TYR A 111 8.86 -0.92 -10.43
C TYR A 111 7.35 -1.12 -10.23
N ARG A 112 6.97 -1.91 -9.21
CA ARG A 112 5.61 -1.93 -8.65
C ARG A 112 5.56 -1.01 -7.43
N LEU A 113 5.14 0.23 -7.63
CA LEU A 113 5.06 1.25 -6.58
C LEU A 113 3.63 1.46 -6.07
N ASP A 114 2.66 1.26 -6.95
CA ASP A 114 1.24 1.44 -6.66
C ASP A 114 0.60 0.15 -6.14
N ARG A 115 -0.22 0.26 -5.09
CA ARG A 115 -0.84 -0.89 -4.44
C ARG A 115 -2.24 -0.59 -3.93
N PHE A 116 -3.01 -1.67 -3.77
CA PHE A 116 -4.15 -1.74 -2.87
C PHE A 116 -3.78 -2.68 -1.72
N LEU A 117 -3.71 -2.13 -0.51
CA LEU A 117 -3.48 -2.87 0.72
C LEU A 117 -4.79 -2.87 1.52
N ILE A 118 -5.40 -4.04 1.67
CA ILE A 118 -6.72 -4.18 2.30
C ILE A 118 -6.57 -4.72 3.73
N SER A 119 -7.43 -4.26 4.65
CA SER A 119 -7.50 -4.87 5.98
C SER A 119 -8.07 -6.28 5.92
N THR A 120 -7.72 -7.15 6.87
CA THR A 120 -8.29 -8.51 6.94
C THR A 120 -9.81 -8.50 7.04
N ALA A 121 -10.41 -7.47 7.67
CA ALA A 121 -11.85 -7.31 7.72
C ALA A 121 -12.46 -7.08 6.32
N PHE A 122 -11.77 -6.33 5.46
CA PHE A 122 -12.17 -6.16 4.06
C PHE A 122 -12.13 -7.48 3.29
N GLU A 123 -11.02 -8.21 3.40
CA GLU A 123 -10.84 -9.52 2.76
C GLU A 123 -11.94 -10.50 3.19
N ASN A 124 -12.22 -10.59 4.48
CA ASN A 124 -13.28 -11.46 5.02
C ASN A 124 -14.67 -11.10 4.51
N LYS A 125 -14.95 -9.81 4.29
CA LYS A 125 -16.23 -9.34 3.74
C LYS A 125 -16.34 -9.65 2.24
N TYR A 126 -15.24 -9.56 1.51
CA TYR A 126 -15.18 -9.77 0.06
C TYR A 126 -14.14 -10.85 -0.30
N PRO A 127 -14.40 -12.14 0.00
CA PRO A 127 -13.40 -13.20 -0.14
C PRO A 127 -13.01 -13.53 -1.59
N GLN A 128 -13.78 -13.02 -2.57
CA GLN A 128 -13.50 -13.15 -4.01
C GLN A 128 -12.69 -11.96 -4.58
N SER A 129 -12.11 -11.12 -3.71
CA SER A 129 -11.31 -9.97 -4.12
C SER A 129 -9.87 -10.30 -4.52
N LEU A 130 -9.47 -11.57 -4.42
CA LEU A 130 -8.15 -12.11 -4.78
C LEU A 130 -8.16 -12.85 -6.13
#